data_AF-A0A7J7P7A6-F1
#
_entry.id   AF-A0A7J7P7A6-F1
#
_cell.length_a   1.000
_cell.length_b   1.000
_cell.length_c   1.000
_cell.angle_alpha   90.00
_cell.angle_beta   90.00
_cell.angle_gamma   90.00
#
_symmetry.space_group_name_H-M   'P 1'
#
loop_
_entity.id
_entity.type
_entity.pdbx_description
1 polymer ?
#
loop_
_entity_poly.entity_id
_entity_poly.type
_entity_poly.pdbx_seq_one_letter_code
_entity_poly.pdbx_strand_id
1 'polypeptide(L)'
;MSSDQEGVNSSEIAESSTSSNIVAKATSLSNEVERLMRVDVDTQDFPTFMKVTMATVSELMKLKADLKDELRVLVGMITQEEGQSVGRDVFVKAQDILAALKAMKFDVEKADPMPEQFKCPISKQIMVDPVILTSAVTYERQNIQACLDAGCEICPESKKPLGHFKDPISNEFAKETISQWCKKHGIPLRAPALISDAEKLPISKEEKQIFSDVMIRLVAHTLPAQKQAAKDMHKLTLVFPQFRAYFAEDKLAISNLLSPLEHLDEDADKELQEDIIETVFNILTHYENIKGFANSPDAISCVIKGLDTGNAKTKVSAANILFTLSTYNDNKLVIGDCGGLKSLLHIIEEEEDYSSMMYAAKAILNLCMIKRNRLKAIDDGAVKVILKKVSDGAYVYELWAILGMLSTHGETILQIIKFDGVRILLHNVRNSNDKAVIENTMAMLDWICSNDSQKLMEIQEEEKQYETISRAARGGTPLAKEGASRILSLIFKANAGI
;
A
#
# COMPACT_ATOMS: atom_id res chain seq x y z
N MET A 1 23.94 -51.02 44.70
CA MET A 1 25.04 -50.72 43.76
C MET A 1 24.61 -51.33 42.43
N SER A 2 23.80 -50.61 41.65
CA SER A 2 24.19 -49.59 40.65
C SER A 2 24.71 -50.19 39.35
N SER A 3 23.94 -49.94 38.27
CA SER A 3 24.27 -49.78 36.82
C SER A 3 23.04 -50.27 36.03
N ASP A 4 22.06 -49.43 35.66
CA ASP A 4 22.03 -48.38 34.60
C ASP A 4 22.51 -48.95 33.26
N GLN A 5 21.62 -49.23 32.28
CA GLN A 5 20.86 -48.37 31.36
C GLN A 5 21.42 -48.63 29.94
N GLU A 6 20.57 -49.08 29.02
CA GLU A 6 20.48 -48.61 27.61
C GLU A 6 19.47 -49.49 26.86
N GLY A 7 18.20 -49.15 26.99
CA GLY A 7 17.14 -49.57 26.08
C GLY A 7 16.60 -48.31 25.41
N VAL A 8 17.25 -47.88 24.32
CA VAL A 8 16.76 -46.76 23.50
C VAL A 8 15.47 -47.22 22.81
N ASN A 9 14.40 -46.48 23.07
CA ASN A 9 13.02 -46.83 22.80
C ASN A 9 12.71 -46.66 21.31
N SER A 10 12.26 -47.72 20.64
CA SER A 10 12.00 -47.74 19.18
C SER A 10 10.80 -46.88 18.74
N SER A 11 10.07 -46.27 19.67
CA SER A 11 8.97 -45.33 19.38
C SER A 11 9.42 -43.89 19.17
N GLU A 12 10.52 -43.44 19.80
CA GLU A 12 11.06 -42.08 19.59
C GLU A 12 11.70 -41.92 18.20
N ILE A 13 12.11 -43.02 17.56
CA ILE A 13 12.71 -43.02 16.22
C ILE A 13 11.64 -42.86 15.12
N ALA A 14 10.38 -43.24 15.38
CA ALA A 14 9.30 -43.16 14.39
C ALA A 14 8.67 -41.75 14.32
N GLU A 15 8.53 -41.03 15.43
CA GLU A 15 7.97 -39.67 15.44
C GLU A 15 9.00 -38.60 15.02
N SER A 16 10.29 -38.80 15.31
CA SER A 16 11.36 -37.97 14.74
C SER A 16 11.45 -38.10 13.21
N SER A 17 11.04 -39.25 12.66
CA SER A 17 11.08 -39.51 11.22
C SER A 17 10.01 -38.77 10.42
N THR A 18 8.84 -38.46 11.01
CA THR A 18 7.73 -37.80 10.29
C THR A 18 7.89 -36.28 10.22
N SER A 19 8.34 -35.63 11.30
CA SER A 19 8.69 -34.19 11.29
C SER A 19 9.91 -33.92 10.40
N SER A 20 10.93 -34.77 10.46
CA SER A 20 12.09 -34.71 9.57
C SER A 20 11.70 -34.84 8.09
N ASN A 21 10.72 -35.71 7.78
CA ASN A 21 10.22 -35.88 6.41
C ASN A 21 9.46 -34.66 5.87
N ILE A 22 8.68 -33.96 6.69
CA ILE A 22 7.95 -32.77 6.26
C ILE A 22 8.90 -31.59 6.04
N VAL A 23 9.86 -31.38 6.96
CA VAL A 23 10.92 -30.37 6.82
C VAL A 23 11.80 -30.67 5.59
N ALA A 24 12.14 -31.94 5.35
CA ALA A 24 12.89 -32.36 4.18
C ALA A 24 12.10 -32.13 2.89
N LYS A 25 10.80 -32.46 2.86
CA LYS A 25 9.92 -32.22 1.71
C LYS A 25 9.78 -30.73 1.41
N ALA A 26 9.57 -29.91 2.44
CA ALA A 26 9.51 -28.45 2.36
C ALA A 26 10.79 -27.85 1.78
N THR A 27 11.94 -28.26 2.32
CA THR A 27 13.26 -27.80 1.89
C THR A 27 13.56 -28.26 0.47
N SER A 28 13.21 -29.50 0.11
CA SER A 28 13.37 -30.05 -1.23
C SER A 28 12.54 -29.31 -2.26
N LEU A 29 11.27 -29.03 -1.97
CA LEU A 29 10.39 -28.26 -2.86
C LEU A 29 10.87 -26.81 -3.01
N SER A 30 11.29 -26.18 -1.90
CA SER A 30 11.85 -24.82 -1.95
C SER A 30 13.13 -24.75 -2.80
N ASN A 31 14.03 -25.74 -2.65
CA ASN A 31 15.25 -25.83 -3.44
C ASN A 31 14.95 -26.16 -4.91
N GLU A 32 13.94 -26.98 -5.20
CA GLU A 32 13.56 -27.28 -6.57
C GLU A 32 12.89 -26.09 -7.25
N VAL A 33 12.09 -25.30 -6.54
CA VAL A 33 11.61 -24.00 -7.05
C VAL A 33 12.79 -23.07 -7.31
N GLU A 34 13.74 -22.94 -6.39
CA GLU A 34 14.93 -22.11 -6.59
C GLU A 34 15.80 -22.61 -7.76
N ARG A 35 15.88 -23.93 -7.97
CA ARG A 35 16.59 -24.55 -9.09
C ARG A 35 15.87 -24.25 -10.40
N LEU A 36 14.57 -24.50 -10.49
CA LEU A 36 13.75 -24.23 -11.67
C LEU A 36 13.82 -22.75 -12.06
N MET A 37 13.80 -21.83 -11.11
CA MET A 37 13.95 -20.38 -11.34
C MET A 37 15.34 -19.96 -11.86
N ARG A 38 16.34 -20.86 -11.86
CA ARG A 38 17.72 -20.62 -12.33
C ARG A 38 18.06 -21.39 -13.61
N VAL A 39 17.14 -22.19 -14.14
CA VAL A 39 17.38 -22.92 -15.40
C VAL A 39 17.09 -22.00 -16.58
N ASP A 40 18.10 -21.74 -17.41
CA ASP A 40 17.89 -21.25 -18.78
C ASP A 40 17.32 -22.41 -19.61
N VAL A 41 16.03 -22.32 -19.95
CA VAL A 41 15.31 -23.39 -20.65
C VAL A 41 15.32 -23.12 -22.14
N ASP A 42 15.72 -24.12 -22.93
CA ASP A 42 15.69 -24.05 -24.38
C ASP A 42 14.24 -23.99 -24.91
N THR A 43 14.04 -23.20 -25.97
CA THR A 43 12.71 -22.74 -26.46
C THR A 43 11.69 -23.86 -26.76
N GLN A 44 12.12 -25.10 -27.02
CA GLN A 44 11.23 -26.22 -27.30
C GLN A 44 10.59 -26.88 -26.06
N ASP A 45 11.15 -26.71 -24.85
CA ASP A 45 10.68 -27.37 -23.63
C ASP A 45 9.98 -26.43 -22.62
N PHE A 46 9.89 -25.13 -22.96
CA PHE A 46 9.34 -24.10 -22.08
C PHE A 46 7.88 -24.35 -21.62
N PRO A 47 6.93 -24.85 -22.45
CA PRO A 47 5.58 -25.16 -21.97
C PRO A 47 5.54 -26.29 -20.93
N THR A 48 6.40 -27.30 -21.08
CA THR A 48 6.53 -28.41 -20.13
C THR A 48 7.18 -27.94 -18.84
N PHE A 49 8.24 -27.13 -18.96
CA PHE A 49 8.88 -26.47 -17.83
C PHE A 49 7.89 -25.59 -17.06
N MET A 50 7.09 -24.77 -17.74
CA MET A 50 6.05 -23.94 -17.14
C MET A 50 5.03 -24.78 -16.37
N LYS A 51 4.56 -25.88 -16.96
CA LYS A 51 3.61 -26.80 -16.30
C LYS A 51 4.21 -27.41 -15.04
N VAL A 52 5.47 -27.83 -15.07
CA VAL A 52 6.19 -28.39 -13.92
C VAL A 52 6.41 -27.32 -12.85
N THR A 53 6.94 -26.15 -13.21
CA THR A 53 7.22 -25.04 -12.29
C THR A 53 5.94 -24.55 -11.60
N MET A 54 4.84 -24.40 -12.35
CA MET A 54 3.55 -23.99 -11.78
C MET A 54 2.95 -25.05 -10.84
N ALA A 55 3.12 -26.34 -11.14
CA ALA A 55 2.69 -27.42 -10.26
C ALA A 55 3.51 -27.43 -8.95
N THR A 56 4.84 -27.31 -9.05
CA THR A 56 5.76 -27.30 -7.90
C THR A 56 5.52 -26.11 -6.97
N VAL A 57 5.31 -24.90 -7.53
CA VAL A 57 4.96 -23.71 -6.74
C VAL A 57 3.59 -23.87 -6.08
N SER A 58 2.60 -24.42 -6.79
CA SER A 58 1.27 -24.67 -6.22
C SER A 58 1.31 -25.69 -5.07
N GLU A 59 2.13 -26.73 -5.18
CA GLU A 59 2.32 -27.73 -4.11
C GLU A 59 3.02 -27.10 -2.90
N LEU A 60 4.04 -26.26 -3.12
CA LEU A 60 4.74 -25.56 -2.05
C LEU A 60 3.80 -24.60 -1.28
N MET A 61 2.95 -23.85 -1.98
CA MET A 61 1.99 -22.94 -1.36
C MET A 61 0.93 -23.67 -0.53
N LYS A 62 0.43 -24.80 -1.03
CA LYS A 62 -0.50 -25.65 -0.30
C LYS A 62 0.14 -26.23 0.97
N LEU A 63 1.35 -26.78 0.85
CA LEU A 63 2.09 -27.33 1.99
C LEU A 63 2.36 -26.28 3.06
N LYS A 64 2.66 -25.04 2.65
CA LYS A 64 2.86 -23.92 3.56
C LYS A 64 1.58 -23.54 4.32
N ALA A 65 0.42 -23.54 3.65
CA ALA A 65 -0.86 -23.29 4.29
C ALA A 65 -1.21 -24.39 5.31
N ASP A 66 -1.07 -25.66 4.90
CA ASP A 66 -1.32 -26.83 5.75
C ASP A 66 -0.44 -26.80 7.02
N LEU A 67 0.85 -26.44 6.88
CA LEU A 67 1.78 -26.29 8.00
C LEU A 67 1.43 -25.12 8.93
N LYS A 68 0.94 -24.00 8.39
CA LYS A 68 0.49 -22.86 9.22
C LYS A 68 -0.75 -23.24 10.03
N ASP A 69 -1.69 -23.96 9.43
CA ASP A 69 -2.89 -24.42 10.12
C ASP A 69 -2.55 -25.46 11.20
N GLU A 70 -1.65 -26.41 10.91
CA GLU A 70 -1.19 -27.38 11.90
C GLU A 70 -0.43 -26.72 13.05
N LEU A 71 0.43 -25.73 12.77
CA LEU A 71 1.11 -24.94 13.80
C LEU A 71 0.11 -24.19 14.68
N ARG A 72 -0.96 -23.64 14.09
CA ARG A 72 -2.01 -22.93 14.83
C ARG A 72 -2.74 -23.86 15.80
N VAL A 73 -3.02 -25.10 15.39
CA VAL A 73 -3.61 -26.14 16.25
C VAL A 73 -2.67 -26.51 17.38
N LEU A 74 -1.39 -26.77 17.09
CA LEU A 74 -0.40 -27.14 18.11
C LEU A 74 -0.14 -26.02 19.12
N VAL A 75 -0.04 -24.77 18.66
CA VAL A 75 0.07 -23.60 19.55
C VAL A 75 -1.19 -23.45 20.40
N GLY A 76 -2.37 -23.73 19.84
CA GLY A 76 -3.62 -23.80 20.60
C GLY A 76 -3.57 -24.84 21.72
N MET A 77 -3.04 -26.04 21.45
CA MET A 77 -2.87 -27.09 22.46
C MET A 77 -1.84 -26.71 23.53
N ILE A 78 -0.77 -25.99 23.17
CA ILE A 78 0.26 -25.51 24.11
C ILE A 78 -0.28 -24.39 25.03
N THR A 79 -1.24 -23.60 24.55
CA THR A 79 -1.75 -22.41 25.24
C THR A 79 -3.04 -22.65 26.04
N GLN A 80 -3.62 -23.86 25.99
CA GLN A 80 -4.76 -24.23 26.83
C GLN A 80 -4.32 -24.52 28.26
N GLU A 81 -4.72 -23.64 29.19
CA GLU A 81 -4.67 -23.88 30.63
C GLU A 81 -5.86 -24.77 31.03
N GLU A 82 -5.65 -26.08 31.18
CA GLU A 82 -6.38 -26.90 32.18
C GLU A 82 -5.78 -28.33 32.24
N GLY A 83 -4.94 -28.57 33.26
CA GLY A 83 -4.74 -29.90 33.89
C GLY A 83 -4.08 -31.04 33.10
N GLN A 84 -3.93 -30.95 31.78
CA GLN A 84 -3.22 -31.96 30.97
C GLN A 84 -1.78 -31.54 30.72
N SER A 85 -0.81 -32.37 31.13
CA SER A 85 0.58 -32.18 30.74
C SER A 85 0.70 -32.31 29.23
N VAL A 86 0.89 -31.18 28.53
CA VAL A 86 1.20 -31.17 27.09
C VAL A 86 2.50 -31.95 26.90
N GLY A 87 2.42 -33.08 26.18
CA GLY A 87 3.58 -33.95 25.95
C GLY A 87 4.71 -33.20 25.24
N ARG A 88 5.96 -33.54 25.58
CA ARG A 88 7.17 -32.96 24.97
C ARG A 88 7.13 -33.00 23.44
N ASP A 89 6.45 -33.99 22.89
CA ASP A 89 6.30 -34.25 21.45
C ASP A 89 5.51 -33.14 20.73
N VAL A 90 4.53 -32.51 21.39
CA VAL A 90 3.76 -31.38 20.83
C VAL A 90 4.66 -30.16 20.63
N PHE A 91 5.55 -29.90 21.60
CA PHE A 91 6.51 -28.80 21.52
C PHE A 91 7.56 -29.04 20.44
N VAL A 92 8.10 -30.26 20.37
CA VAL A 92 9.07 -30.66 19.34
C VAL A 92 8.44 -30.51 17.95
N LYS A 93 7.22 -31.01 17.76
CA LYS A 93 6.50 -30.91 16.49
C LYS A 93 6.21 -29.45 16.08
N ALA A 94 5.78 -28.60 17.02
CA ALA A 94 5.58 -27.18 16.74
C ALA A 94 6.89 -26.48 16.35
N GLN A 95 7.99 -26.82 17.01
CA GLN A 95 9.32 -26.29 16.71
C GLN A 95 9.80 -26.73 15.32
N ASP A 96 9.59 -27.99 14.94
CA ASP A 96 9.96 -28.53 13.63
C ASP A 96 9.16 -27.87 12.49
N ILE A 97 7.84 -27.69 12.68
CA ILE A 97 7.00 -26.98 11.71
C ILE A 97 7.44 -25.53 11.57
N LEU A 98 7.76 -24.86 12.68
CA LEU A 98 8.28 -23.50 12.66
C LEU A 98 9.63 -23.41 11.93
N ALA A 99 10.51 -24.40 12.11
CA ALA A 99 11.77 -24.49 11.40
C ALA A 99 11.56 -24.71 9.88
N ALA A 100 10.61 -25.59 9.50
CA ALA A 100 10.22 -25.80 8.10
C ALA A 100 9.69 -24.50 7.47
N LEU A 101 8.78 -23.81 8.15
CA LEU A 101 8.21 -22.55 7.68
C LEU A 101 9.28 -21.46 7.54
N LYS A 102 10.26 -21.38 8.46
CA LYS A 102 11.40 -20.46 8.34
C LYS A 102 12.36 -20.80 7.20
N ALA A 103 12.52 -22.09 6.91
CA ALA A 103 13.35 -22.54 5.79
C ALA A 103 12.68 -22.25 4.44
N MET A 104 11.34 -22.19 4.38
CA MET A 104 10.59 -21.72 3.22
C MET A 104 10.72 -20.18 3.09
N LYS A 105 11.60 -19.70 2.20
CA LYS A 105 11.92 -18.27 2.02
C LYS A 105 10.84 -17.43 1.32
N PHE A 106 9.57 -17.70 1.58
CA PHE A 106 8.45 -16.90 1.08
C PHE A 106 7.55 -16.63 2.27
N ASP A 107 7.41 -15.38 2.73
CA ASP A 107 6.46 -15.04 3.80
C ASP A 107 5.82 -13.66 3.60
N VAL A 108 4.52 -13.60 3.87
CA VAL A 108 3.71 -12.39 4.00
C VAL A 108 2.95 -12.56 5.33
N GLU A 109 3.27 -11.76 6.36
CA GLU A 109 2.32 -11.16 7.33
C GLU A 109 2.97 -10.55 8.62
N LYS A 110 2.31 -9.46 9.09
CA LYS A 110 2.40 -8.64 10.32
C LYS A 110 3.49 -7.56 10.42
N ALA A 111 3.05 -6.29 10.42
CA ALA A 111 3.88 -5.09 10.38
C ALA A 111 4.11 -4.47 11.78
N ASP A 112 5.39 -4.27 12.14
CA ASP A 112 5.82 -3.30 13.16
C ASP A 112 5.68 -1.87 12.58
N PRO A 113 5.51 -0.82 13.40
CA PRO A 113 5.49 0.56 12.91
C PRO A 113 6.80 0.96 12.22
N MET A 114 6.68 1.68 11.09
CA MET A 114 7.81 2.04 10.22
C MET A 114 8.78 3.04 10.87
N PRO A 115 10.09 2.71 10.99
CA PRO A 115 11.09 3.63 11.50
C PRO A 115 11.19 4.93 10.68
N GLU A 116 11.19 6.08 11.35
CA GLU A 116 11.25 7.42 10.71
C GLU A 116 12.49 7.60 9.83
N GLN A 117 13.61 6.98 10.19
CA GLN A 117 14.86 7.00 9.43
C GLN A 117 14.76 6.35 8.03
N PHE A 118 13.68 5.60 7.75
CA PHE A 118 13.43 5.01 6.44
C PHE A 118 12.62 5.94 5.53
N LYS A 119 12.11 7.07 6.05
CA LYS A 119 11.33 8.03 5.28
C LYS A 119 12.22 9.10 4.66
N CYS A 120 11.92 9.46 3.42
CA CYS A 120 12.54 10.57 2.71
C CYS A 120 12.12 11.89 3.39
N PRO A 121 13.06 12.77 3.74
CA PRO A 121 12.76 14.07 4.33
C PRO A 121 11.81 14.96 3.53
N ILE A 122 11.87 14.88 2.20
CA ILE A 122 11.11 15.72 1.27
C ILE A 122 9.68 15.20 1.12
N SER A 123 9.49 13.89 0.85
CA SER A 123 8.17 13.31 0.61
C SER A 123 7.52 12.70 1.84
N LYS A 124 8.27 12.47 2.92
CA LYS A 124 7.88 11.71 4.12
C LYS A 124 7.40 10.28 3.83
N GLN A 125 7.73 9.75 2.65
CA GLN A 125 7.45 8.38 2.23
C GLN A 125 8.70 7.51 2.39
N ILE A 126 8.54 6.19 2.43
CA ILE A 126 9.68 5.26 2.50
C ILE A 126 10.65 5.49 1.33
N MET A 127 11.94 5.55 1.62
CA MET A 127 12.99 5.69 0.63
C MET A 127 13.22 4.36 -0.06
N VAL A 128 13.29 4.43 -1.38
CA VAL A 128 13.32 3.29 -2.25
C VAL A 128 14.64 3.25 -3.03
N ASP A 129 15.13 4.43 -3.45
CA ASP A 129 16.50 4.66 -3.91
C ASP A 129 17.17 5.73 -3.01
N PRO A 130 17.60 5.34 -1.79
CA PRO A 130 18.16 6.26 -0.82
C PRO A 130 19.53 6.80 -1.28
N VAL A 131 19.67 8.12 -1.33
CA VAL A 131 20.89 8.83 -1.68
C VAL A 131 21.30 9.79 -0.56
N ILE A 132 22.60 9.88 -0.28
CA ILE A 132 23.16 10.80 0.71
C ILE A 132 23.72 12.04 0.02
N LEU A 133 23.49 13.19 0.66
CA LEU A 133 24.25 14.43 0.44
C LEU A 133 25.25 14.65 1.58
N THR A 134 26.24 15.53 1.42
CA THR A 134 27.24 15.89 2.44
C THR A 134 26.69 16.37 3.79
N SER A 135 25.37 16.62 3.88
CA SER A 135 24.63 16.84 5.13
C SER A 135 24.46 15.58 6.01
N ALA A 136 24.89 14.40 5.55
CA ALA A 136 24.67 13.09 6.18
C ALA A 136 23.19 12.68 6.34
N VAL A 137 22.29 13.40 5.69
CA VAL A 137 20.87 13.07 5.58
C VAL A 137 20.63 12.28 4.29
N THR A 138 19.79 11.25 4.37
CA THR A 138 19.43 10.39 3.23
C THR A 138 18.10 10.84 2.64
N TYR A 139 18.02 10.92 1.32
CA TYR A 139 16.84 11.33 0.56
C TYR A 139 16.47 10.28 -0.47
N GLU A 140 15.24 10.31 -0.99
CA GLU A 140 14.89 9.59 -2.21
C GLU A 140 15.50 10.29 -3.43
N ARG A 141 16.17 9.54 -4.32
CA ARG A 141 16.90 10.09 -5.48
C ARG A 141 16.03 11.01 -6.32
N GLN A 142 14.82 10.57 -6.69
CA GLN A 142 13.94 11.34 -7.57
C GLN A 142 13.51 12.67 -6.94
N ASN A 143 13.29 12.68 -5.63
CA ASN A 143 12.81 13.86 -4.92
C ASN A 143 13.90 14.90 -4.71
N ILE A 144 15.13 14.45 -4.42
CA ILE A 144 16.26 15.37 -4.28
C ILE A 144 16.72 15.88 -5.65
N GLN A 145 16.68 15.05 -6.70
CA GLN A 145 17.00 15.47 -8.06
C GLN A 145 16.04 16.55 -8.54
N ALA A 146 14.73 16.37 -8.33
CA ALA A 146 13.73 17.38 -8.68
C ALA A 146 13.95 18.72 -7.93
N CYS A 147 14.43 18.70 -6.68
CA CYS A 147 14.78 19.93 -5.95
C CYS A 147 16.03 20.60 -6.54
N LEU A 148 17.06 19.81 -6.87
CA LEU A 148 18.29 20.34 -7.50
C LEU A 148 17.99 20.96 -8.86
N ASP A 149 17.15 20.30 -9.68
CA ASP A 149 16.74 20.78 -11.00
C ASP A 149 15.87 22.04 -10.92
N ALA A 150 15.12 22.22 -9.82
CA ALA A 150 14.33 23.41 -9.52
C ALA A 150 15.15 24.58 -8.92
N GLY A 151 16.47 24.43 -8.76
CA GLY A 151 17.35 25.49 -8.27
C GLY A 151 17.40 25.63 -6.74
N CYS A 152 17.13 24.57 -5.98
CA CYS A 152 17.29 24.58 -4.52
C CYS A 152 18.75 24.85 -4.12
N GLU A 153 19.08 26.07 -3.66
CA GLU A 153 20.43 26.40 -3.13
C GLU A 153 20.62 25.99 -1.66
N ILE A 154 19.52 25.66 -0.96
CA ILE A 154 19.50 25.38 0.48
C ILE A 154 18.79 24.04 0.72
N CYS A 155 19.42 23.18 1.51
CA CYS A 155 18.88 21.88 1.89
C CYS A 155 17.57 22.00 2.70
N PRO A 156 16.47 21.33 2.32
CA PRO A 156 15.16 21.47 2.97
C PRO A 156 15.13 21.12 4.46
N GLU A 157 15.99 20.20 4.92
CA GLU A 157 15.98 19.71 6.30
C GLU A 157 17.17 20.22 7.13
N SER A 158 18.37 20.30 6.54
CA SER A 158 19.57 20.76 7.26
C SER A 158 19.79 22.28 7.24
N LYS A 159 19.07 23.00 6.36
CA LYS A 159 19.23 24.45 6.10
C LYS A 159 20.66 24.88 5.73
N LYS A 160 21.53 23.93 5.33
CA LYS A 160 22.90 24.20 4.86
C LYS A 160 22.92 24.49 3.35
N PRO A 161 23.88 25.30 2.86
CA PRO A 161 24.04 25.56 1.43
C PRO A 161 24.41 24.29 0.66
N LEU A 162 23.71 24.00 -0.43
CA LEU A 162 24.00 22.89 -1.35
C LEU A 162 25.09 23.32 -2.32
N GLY A 163 26.30 23.57 -1.83
CA GLY A 163 27.43 24.02 -2.66
C GLY A 163 27.98 22.88 -3.54
N HIS A 164 28.03 23.08 -4.86
CA HIS A 164 28.77 22.30 -5.88
C HIS A 164 28.44 20.81 -6.13
N PHE A 165 27.37 20.23 -5.56
CA PHE A 165 27.07 18.80 -5.76
C PHE A 165 25.92 18.60 -6.76
N LYS A 166 26.26 18.18 -7.98
CA LYS A 166 25.29 17.85 -9.05
C LYS A 166 24.77 16.41 -8.99
N ASP A 167 25.48 15.51 -8.29
CA ASP A 167 25.19 14.06 -8.34
C ASP A 167 25.05 13.46 -6.93
N PRO A 168 23.83 13.05 -6.50
CA PRO A 168 23.60 12.37 -5.24
C PRO A 168 24.27 10.98 -5.16
N ILE A 169 24.97 10.69 -4.06
CA ILE A 169 25.69 9.43 -3.84
C ILE A 169 24.71 8.36 -3.33
N SER A 170 24.71 7.17 -3.92
CA SER A 170 23.87 6.05 -3.46
C SER A 170 24.21 5.62 -2.03
N ASN A 171 23.20 5.42 -1.19
CA ASN A 171 23.34 4.89 0.17
C ASN A 171 22.94 3.41 0.20
N GLU A 172 23.85 2.55 -0.26
CA GLU A 172 23.61 1.11 -0.34
C GLU A 172 23.31 0.47 1.04
N PHE A 173 23.85 1.02 2.13
CA PHE A 173 23.57 0.54 3.48
C PHE A 173 22.12 0.81 3.90
N ALA A 174 21.61 2.02 3.67
CA ALA A 174 20.20 2.33 3.92
C ALA A 174 19.28 1.53 3.00
N LYS A 175 19.66 1.36 1.73
CA LYS A 175 18.91 0.56 0.76
C LYS A 175 18.75 -0.89 1.22
N GLU A 176 19.82 -1.52 1.69
CA GLU A 176 19.81 -2.89 2.21
C GLU A 176 19.00 -2.99 3.52
N THR A 177 19.17 -2.04 4.44
CA THR A 177 18.46 -2.03 5.74
C THR A 177 16.96 -1.83 5.56
N ILE A 178 16.56 -0.91 4.68
CA ILE A 178 15.16 -0.66 4.33
C ILE A 178 14.58 -1.90 3.64
N SER A 179 15.30 -2.46 2.64
CA SER A 179 14.96 -3.72 1.94
C SER A 179 14.63 -4.86 2.90
N GLN A 180 15.49 -5.09 3.88
CA GLN A 180 15.31 -6.15 4.88
C GLN A 180 14.11 -5.88 5.80
N TRP A 181 13.92 -4.63 6.23
CA TRP A 181 12.79 -4.27 7.09
C TRP A 181 11.44 -4.47 6.38
N CYS A 182 11.30 -4.05 5.13
CA CYS A 182 10.04 -4.24 4.42
C CYS A 182 9.77 -5.68 4.00
N LYS A 183 10.82 -6.45 3.63
CA LYS A 183 10.69 -7.90 3.45
C LYS A 183 10.16 -8.59 4.71
N LYS A 184 10.64 -8.17 5.88
CA LYS A 184 10.19 -8.68 7.18
C LYS A 184 8.73 -8.32 7.49
N HIS A 185 8.23 -7.18 7.02
CA HIS A 185 6.88 -6.69 7.33
C HIS A 185 5.86 -6.86 6.20
N GLY A 186 6.21 -7.60 5.13
CA GLY A 186 5.34 -7.79 3.97
C GLY A 186 5.02 -6.48 3.24
N ILE A 187 5.83 -5.43 3.45
CA ILE A 187 5.69 -4.16 2.74
C ILE A 187 6.42 -4.35 1.40
N PRO A 188 5.74 -4.24 0.25
CA PRO A 188 6.43 -4.28 -1.02
C PRO A 188 7.25 -2.99 -1.18
N LEU A 189 8.54 -3.05 -0.87
CA LEU A 189 9.48 -1.99 -1.28
C LEU A 189 9.62 -2.04 -2.78
N ARG A 190 9.08 -1.02 -3.44
CA ARG A 190 9.15 -0.87 -4.90
C ARG A 190 10.54 -0.43 -5.36
N ALA A 191 11.60 -1.17 -5.06
CA ALA A 191 12.98 -0.83 -5.46
C ALA A 191 13.03 -0.14 -6.84
N PRO A 192 13.51 1.13 -6.99
CA PRO A 192 13.73 1.75 -8.28
C PRO A 192 15.03 1.23 -8.90
N ALA A 193 15.64 0.21 -8.29
CA ALA A 193 16.94 -0.34 -8.66
C ALA A 193 16.98 -1.88 -8.52
N LEU A 194 15.84 -2.53 -8.77
CA LEU A 194 15.83 -3.81 -9.48
C LEU A 194 14.88 -3.68 -10.67
N ILE A 195 15.22 -2.77 -11.59
CA ILE A 195 15.27 -3.22 -12.99
C ILE A 195 16.34 -4.32 -12.97
N SER A 196 15.94 -5.50 -12.49
CA SER A 196 16.73 -6.71 -12.68
C SER A 196 16.99 -6.76 -14.18
N ASP A 197 18.19 -7.15 -14.58
CA ASP A 197 18.45 -7.45 -15.99
C ASP A 197 17.38 -8.40 -16.60
N ALA A 198 16.55 -9.06 -15.77
CA ALA A 198 15.33 -9.79 -16.14
C ALA A 198 14.19 -8.95 -16.77
N GLU A 199 13.98 -7.68 -16.43
CA GLU A 199 12.96 -6.82 -17.11
C GLU A 199 13.45 -6.31 -18.47
N LYS A 200 14.75 -6.47 -18.76
CA LYS A 200 15.36 -6.20 -20.08
C LYS A 200 15.56 -7.47 -20.91
N LEU A 201 15.25 -8.65 -20.37
CA LEU A 201 15.34 -9.88 -21.15
C LEU A 201 14.34 -9.79 -22.31
N PRO A 202 14.81 -9.89 -23.56
CA PRO A 202 13.92 -9.90 -24.70
C PRO A 202 13.02 -11.12 -24.59
N ILE A 203 11.71 -10.90 -24.60
CA ILE A 203 10.74 -12.00 -24.61
C ILE A 203 10.92 -12.82 -25.91
N SER A 204 11.14 -14.12 -25.74
CA SER A 204 11.36 -15.07 -26.83
C SER A 204 10.11 -15.22 -27.71
N LYS A 205 10.27 -15.78 -28.91
CA LYS A 205 9.15 -15.99 -29.83
C LYS A 205 8.11 -16.94 -29.22
N GLU A 206 8.57 -17.93 -28.47
CA GLU A 206 7.76 -18.95 -27.82
C GLU A 206 6.97 -18.36 -26.64
N GLU A 207 7.60 -17.50 -25.83
CA GLU A 207 6.90 -16.75 -24.77
C GLU A 207 5.85 -15.78 -25.34
N LYS A 208 6.14 -15.10 -26.45
CA LYS A 208 5.14 -14.28 -27.16
C LYS A 208 3.95 -15.11 -27.63
N GLN A 209 4.18 -16.34 -28.09
CA GLN A 209 3.11 -17.25 -28.48
C GLN A 209 2.26 -17.66 -27.27
N ILE A 210 2.89 -18.01 -26.15
CA ILE A 210 2.18 -18.35 -24.90
C ILE A 210 1.31 -17.20 -24.42
N PHE A 211 1.87 -15.99 -24.41
CA PHE A 211 1.11 -14.78 -24.07
C PHE A 211 -0.12 -14.64 -24.97
N SER A 212 0.07 -14.76 -26.29
CA SER A 212 -1.00 -14.64 -27.28
C SER A 212 -2.08 -15.70 -27.09
N ASP A 213 -1.70 -16.96 -26.82
CA ASP A 213 -2.63 -18.06 -26.60
C ASP A 213 -3.49 -17.84 -25.34
N VAL A 214 -2.88 -17.31 -24.26
CA VAL A 214 -3.61 -16.97 -23.03
C VAL A 214 -4.57 -15.80 -23.29
N MET A 215 -4.13 -14.76 -24.00
CA MET A 215 -4.97 -13.61 -24.35
C MET A 215 -6.17 -14.01 -25.21
N ILE A 216 -5.99 -14.91 -26.19
CA ILE A 216 -7.10 -15.43 -27.00
C ILE A 216 -8.13 -16.17 -26.13
N ARG A 217 -7.69 -17.00 -25.18
CA ARG A 217 -8.59 -17.69 -24.25
C ARG A 217 -9.31 -16.73 -23.31
N LEU A 218 -8.67 -15.62 -22.95
CA LEU A 218 -9.26 -14.59 -22.08
C LEU A 218 -10.39 -13.82 -22.78
N VAL A 219 -10.24 -13.53 -24.08
CA VAL A 219 -11.27 -12.86 -24.89
C VAL A 219 -12.37 -13.84 -25.36
N ALA A 220 -12.19 -15.15 -25.15
CA ALA A 220 -13.18 -16.16 -25.53
C ALA A 220 -14.50 -16.01 -24.75
N HIS A 221 -15.63 -16.34 -25.38
CA HIS A 221 -16.98 -16.11 -24.84
C HIS A 221 -17.45 -17.13 -23.79
N THR A 222 -16.59 -17.98 -23.24
CA THR A 222 -16.98 -18.97 -22.22
C THR A 222 -16.31 -18.67 -20.88
N LEU A 223 -17.14 -18.48 -19.84
CA LEU A 223 -16.67 -18.14 -18.49
C LEU A 223 -15.57 -19.09 -17.96
N PRO A 224 -15.66 -20.44 -18.13
CA PRO A 224 -14.60 -21.33 -17.66
C PRO A 224 -13.25 -21.09 -18.34
N ALA A 225 -13.24 -20.77 -19.64
CA ALA A 225 -12.01 -20.47 -20.38
C ALA A 225 -11.41 -19.14 -19.92
N GLN A 226 -12.26 -18.12 -19.71
CA GLN A 226 -11.85 -16.82 -19.19
C GLN A 226 -11.22 -16.94 -17.79
N LYS A 227 -11.87 -17.67 -16.88
CA LYS A 227 -11.36 -17.92 -15.52
C LYS A 227 -9.99 -18.58 -15.53
N GLN A 228 -9.83 -19.64 -16.31
CA GLN A 228 -8.55 -20.32 -16.39
C GLN A 228 -7.48 -19.42 -17.03
N ALA A 229 -7.82 -18.67 -18.07
CA ALA A 229 -6.89 -17.75 -18.73
C ALA A 229 -6.47 -16.59 -17.83
N ALA A 230 -7.40 -16.00 -17.07
CA ALA A 230 -7.10 -14.95 -16.11
C ALA A 230 -6.13 -15.46 -15.03
N LYS A 231 -6.38 -16.65 -14.49
CA LYS A 231 -5.49 -17.30 -13.52
C LYS A 231 -4.11 -17.63 -14.09
N ASP A 232 -4.05 -18.07 -15.35
CA ASP A 232 -2.78 -18.33 -16.05
C ASP A 232 -2.00 -17.02 -16.22
N MET A 233 -2.66 -15.94 -16.69
CA MET A 233 -2.06 -14.63 -16.89
C MET A 233 -1.60 -13.99 -15.58
N HIS A 234 -2.38 -14.10 -14.52
CA HIS A 234 -2.00 -13.64 -13.19
C HIS A 234 -0.72 -14.30 -12.73
N LYS A 235 -0.61 -15.63 -12.87
CA LYS A 235 0.61 -16.37 -12.53
C LYS A 235 1.80 -16.02 -13.42
N LEU A 236 1.59 -15.84 -14.73
CA LEU A 236 2.63 -15.41 -15.66
C LEU A 236 3.24 -14.07 -15.21
N THR A 237 2.38 -13.07 -14.98
CA THR A 237 2.83 -11.74 -14.55
C THR A 237 3.39 -11.74 -13.13
N LEU A 238 2.93 -12.63 -12.25
CA LEU A 238 3.46 -12.76 -10.89
C LEU A 238 4.90 -13.28 -10.89
N VAL A 239 5.17 -14.33 -11.68
CA VAL A 239 6.45 -15.08 -11.64
C VAL A 239 7.50 -14.50 -12.60
N PHE A 240 7.07 -13.98 -13.75
CA PHE A 240 7.95 -13.65 -14.87
C PHE A 240 7.87 -12.16 -15.25
N PRO A 241 8.85 -11.33 -14.82
CA PRO A 241 8.83 -9.89 -15.05
C PRO A 241 8.80 -9.47 -16.53
N GLN A 242 9.36 -10.26 -17.44
CA GLN A 242 9.40 -9.95 -18.87
C GLN A 242 8.00 -9.82 -19.49
N PHE A 243 7.00 -10.55 -18.99
CA PHE A 243 5.62 -10.40 -19.46
C PHE A 243 5.03 -9.06 -19.05
N ARG A 244 5.43 -8.50 -17.90
CA ARG A 244 5.00 -7.16 -17.46
C ARG A 244 5.50 -6.08 -18.40
N ALA A 245 6.77 -6.18 -18.81
CA ALA A 245 7.34 -5.28 -19.82
C ALA A 245 6.65 -5.46 -21.18
N TYR A 246 6.34 -6.70 -21.58
CA TYR A 246 5.67 -6.99 -22.84
C TYR A 246 4.26 -6.39 -22.96
N PHE A 247 3.52 -6.26 -21.85
CA PHE A 247 2.25 -5.51 -21.84
C PHE A 247 2.40 -4.06 -22.30
N ALA A 248 3.57 -3.44 -22.14
CA ALA A 248 3.83 -2.08 -22.60
C ALA A 248 4.11 -2.01 -24.11
N GLU A 249 4.56 -3.10 -24.73
CA GLU A 249 4.84 -3.18 -26.17
C GLU A 249 3.53 -3.29 -26.99
N ASP A 250 2.54 -4.00 -26.46
CA ASP A 250 1.23 -4.20 -27.12
C ASP A 250 0.17 -3.25 -26.56
N LYS A 251 -0.20 -2.25 -27.37
CA LYS A 251 -1.20 -1.23 -27.02
C LYS A 251 -2.59 -1.79 -26.70
N LEU A 252 -2.94 -2.97 -27.22
CA LEU A 252 -4.24 -3.60 -26.99
C LEU A 252 -4.23 -4.56 -25.79
N ALA A 253 -3.06 -4.91 -25.25
CA ALA A 253 -2.95 -5.93 -24.22
C ALA A 253 -3.74 -5.59 -22.95
N ILE A 254 -3.67 -4.34 -22.49
CA ILE A 254 -4.43 -3.89 -21.30
C ILE A 254 -5.94 -3.92 -21.55
N SER A 255 -6.39 -3.50 -22.74
CA SER A 255 -7.82 -3.52 -23.09
C SER A 255 -8.34 -4.96 -23.19
N ASN A 256 -7.62 -5.84 -23.87
CA ASN A 256 -7.97 -7.26 -23.97
C ASN A 256 -7.92 -7.99 -22.62
N LEU A 257 -7.04 -7.57 -21.69
CA LEU A 257 -7.00 -8.10 -20.33
C LEU A 257 -8.29 -7.75 -19.56
N LEU A 258 -8.82 -6.55 -19.80
CA LEU A 258 -9.97 -5.99 -19.07
C LEU A 258 -11.30 -6.23 -19.77
N SER A 259 -11.31 -6.68 -21.02
CA SER A 259 -12.54 -6.92 -21.79
C SER A 259 -13.54 -7.88 -21.11
N PRO A 260 -13.11 -8.94 -20.38
CA PRO A 260 -14.07 -9.77 -19.64
C PRO A 260 -14.79 -9.00 -18.53
N LEU A 261 -14.24 -7.86 -18.09
CA LEU A 261 -14.79 -7.03 -17.02
C LEU A 261 -15.71 -5.89 -17.52
N GLU A 262 -15.78 -5.65 -18.83
CA GLU A 262 -16.50 -4.48 -19.39
C GLU A 262 -18.01 -4.56 -19.12
N HIS A 263 -18.58 -5.76 -19.17
CA HIS A 263 -20.03 -6.04 -19.01
C HIS A 263 -20.38 -6.67 -17.66
N LEU A 264 -19.55 -6.48 -16.63
CA LEU A 264 -19.88 -7.02 -15.31
C LEU A 264 -21.10 -6.35 -14.70
N ASP A 265 -22.13 -7.16 -14.46
CA ASP A 265 -23.23 -6.90 -13.53
C ASP A 265 -22.82 -7.27 -12.09
N GLU A 266 -23.67 -7.02 -11.09
CA GLU A 266 -23.40 -7.37 -9.68
C GLU A 266 -23.04 -8.85 -9.47
N ASP A 267 -23.55 -9.72 -10.36
CA ASP A 267 -23.33 -11.17 -10.40
C ASP A 267 -22.00 -11.61 -11.05
N ALA A 268 -21.10 -10.66 -11.34
CA ALA A 268 -19.76 -10.94 -11.83
C ALA A 268 -19.03 -12.01 -10.99
N ASP A 269 -18.39 -12.96 -11.67
CA ASP A 269 -17.57 -13.97 -11.02
C ASP A 269 -16.39 -13.31 -10.30
N LYS A 270 -16.43 -13.34 -8.96
CA LYS A 270 -15.45 -12.64 -8.12
C LYS A 270 -14.04 -13.20 -8.26
N GLU A 271 -13.88 -14.48 -8.61
CA GLU A 271 -12.56 -15.08 -8.83
C GLU A 271 -11.95 -14.56 -10.14
N LEU A 272 -12.74 -14.49 -11.22
CA LEU A 272 -12.31 -13.89 -12.49
C LEU A 272 -11.89 -12.43 -12.31
N GLN A 273 -12.71 -11.65 -11.61
CA GLN A 273 -12.43 -10.24 -11.34
C GLN A 273 -11.15 -10.09 -10.51
N GLU A 274 -10.98 -10.90 -9.47
CA GLU A 274 -9.76 -10.90 -8.64
C GLU A 274 -8.52 -11.19 -9.49
N ASP A 275 -8.50 -12.29 -10.25
CA ASP A 275 -7.34 -12.67 -11.07
C ASP A 275 -6.98 -11.59 -12.11
N ILE A 276 -7.97 -10.95 -12.74
CA ILE A 276 -7.73 -9.85 -13.70
C ILE A 276 -7.19 -8.60 -12.99
N ILE A 277 -7.80 -8.17 -11.88
CA ILE A 277 -7.36 -6.99 -11.14
C ILE A 277 -5.95 -7.21 -10.55
N GLU A 278 -5.65 -8.39 -10.04
CA GLU A 278 -4.32 -8.76 -9.56
C GLU A 278 -3.29 -8.81 -10.70
N THR A 279 -3.69 -9.23 -11.90
CA THR A 279 -2.84 -9.11 -13.09
C THR A 279 -2.51 -7.66 -13.40
N VAL A 280 -3.52 -6.77 -13.37
CA VAL A 280 -3.30 -5.32 -13.56
C VAL A 280 -2.35 -4.77 -12.50
N PHE A 281 -2.52 -5.19 -11.24
CA PHE A 281 -1.62 -4.80 -10.16
C PHE A 281 -0.17 -5.21 -10.45
N ASN A 282 0.06 -6.42 -10.94
CA ASN A 282 1.39 -6.92 -11.30
C ASN A 282 2.01 -6.15 -12.48
N ILE A 283 1.27 -5.90 -13.56
CA ILE A 283 1.85 -5.24 -14.75
C ILE A 283 2.21 -3.78 -14.47
N LEU A 284 1.53 -3.12 -13.53
CA LEU A 284 1.81 -1.75 -13.12
C LEU A 284 3.09 -1.60 -12.29
N THR A 285 3.83 -2.68 -12.02
CA THR A 285 5.21 -2.55 -11.56
C THR A 285 6.13 -2.02 -12.66
N HIS A 286 5.75 -2.19 -13.94
CA HIS A 286 6.50 -1.65 -15.07
C HIS A 286 5.98 -0.26 -15.43
N TYR A 287 6.85 0.76 -15.33
CA TYR A 287 6.47 2.17 -15.42
C TYR A 287 5.78 2.57 -16.74
N GLU A 288 6.18 1.98 -17.88
CA GLU A 288 5.54 2.29 -19.17
C GLU A 288 4.07 1.87 -19.21
N ASN A 289 3.68 0.83 -18.46
CA ASN A 289 2.26 0.46 -18.34
C ASN A 289 1.47 1.55 -17.61
N ILE A 290 2.04 2.21 -16.59
CA ILE A 290 1.37 3.30 -15.85
C ILE A 290 0.99 4.45 -16.81
N LYS A 291 1.89 4.80 -17.74
CA LYS A 291 1.61 5.82 -18.77
C LYS A 291 0.54 5.37 -19.76
N GLY A 292 0.56 4.08 -20.13
CA GLY A 292 -0.39 3.50 -21.08
C GLY A 292 -1.86 3.68 -20.66
N PHE A 293 -2.14 3.60 -19.36
CA PHE A 293 -3.50 3.74 -18.81
C PHE A 293 -4.17 5.10 -19.08
N ALA A 294 -3.40 6.18 -19.27
CA ALA A 294 -3.96 7.50 -19.58
C ALA A 294 -4.77 7.50 -20.88
N ASN A 295 -4.43 6.60 -21.80
CA ASN A 295 -5.07 6.49 -23.11
C ASN A 295 -6.28 5.54 -23.11
N SER A 296 -6.61 4.92 -21.98
CA SER A 296 -7.65 3.89 -21.87
C SER A 296 -8.62 4.19 -20.71
N PRO A 297 -9.56 5.14 -20.89
CA PRO A 297 -10.58 5.44 -19.87
C PRO A 297 -11.44 4.23 -19.47
N ASP A 298 -11.71 3.32 -20.43
CA ASP A 298 -12.44 2.09 -20.17
C ASP A 298 -11.68 1.17 -19.21
N ALA A 299 -10.35 1.10 -19.36
CA ALA A 299 -9.50 0.34 -18.45
C ALA A 299 -9.54 0.89 -17.01
N ILE A 300 -9.49 2.21 -16.87
CA ILE A 300 -9.64 2.87 -15.56
C ILE A 300 -11.03 2.60 -14.98
N SER A 301 -12.08 2.63 -15.82
CA SER A 301 -13.45 2.34 -15.40
C SER A 301 -13.61 0.90 -14.91
N CYS A 302 -12.96 -0.09 -15.54
CA CYS A 302 -12.95 -1.47 -15.06
C CYS A 302 -12.26 -1.61 -13.69
N VAL A 303 -11.16 -0.88 -13.44
CA VAL A 303 -10.51 -0.87 -12.12
C VAL A 303 -11.44 -0.25 -11.07
N ILE A 304 -12.13 0.85 -11.39
CA ILE A 304 -13.11 1.47 -10.50
C ILE A 304 -14.26 0.49 -10.19
N LYS A 305 -14.78 -0.23 -11.19
CA LYS A 305 -15.78 -1.28 -10.95
C LYS A 305 -15.27 -2.38 -10.00
N GLY A 306 -13.99 -2.74 -10.09
CA GLY A 306 -13.33 -3.66 -9.14
C GLY A 306 -13.32 -3.15 -7.71
N LEU A 307 -13.19 -1.83 -7.53
CA LEU A 307 -13.32 -1.16 -6.23
C LEU A 307 -14.75 -1.23 -5.69
N ASP A 308 -15.75 -1.03 -6.56
CA ASP A 308 -17.16 -0.96 -6.14
C ASP A 308 -17.76 -2.35 -5.85
N THR A 309 -17.45 -3.34 -6.68
CA THR A 309 -18.13 -4.65 -6.69
C THR A 309 -17.24 -5.82 -6.25
N GLY A 310 -15.94 -5.61 -6.09
CA GLY A 310 -14.99 -6.67 -5.78
C GLY A 310 -15.12 -7.27 -4.38
N ASN A 311 -14.50 -8.44 -4.18
CA ASN A 311 -14.27 -8.98 -2.84
C ASN A 311 -13.23 -8.13 -2.09
N ALA A 312 -13.03 -8.39 -0.78
CA ALA A 312 -12.11 -7.59 0.05
C ALA A 312 -10.70 -7.45 -0.55
N LYS A 313 -10.14 -8.54 -1.09
CA LYS A 313 -8.81 -8.53 -1.73
C LYS A 313 -8.81 -7.68 -3.00
N THR A 314 -9.81 -7.86 -3.85
CA THR A 314 -9.99 -7.09 -5.09
C THR A 314 -10.10 -5.59 -4.80
N LYS A 315 -10.83 -5.20 -3.75
CA LYS A 315 -10.98 -3.80 -3.32
C LYS A 315 -9.64 -3.19 -2.89
N VAL A 316 -8.86 -3.90 -2.08
CA VAL A 316 -7.50 -3.46 -1.68
C VAL A 316 -6.63 -3.26 -2.92
N SER A 317 -6.62 -4.24 -3.82
CA SER A 317 -5.79 -4.20 -5.04
C SER A 317 -6.24 -3.10 -6.00
N ALA A 318 -7.55 -2.92 -6.21
CA ALA A 318 -8.09 -1.83 -7.02
C ALA A 318 -7.74 -0.45 -6.44
N ALA A 319 -7.85 -0.26 -5.13
CA ALA A 319 -7.46 0.99 -4.47
C ALA A 319 -5.97 1.28 -4.67
N ASN A 320 -5.12 0.25 -4.56
CA ASN A 320 -3.67 0.37 -4.76
C ASN A 320 -3.31 0.66 -6.24
N ILE A 321 -4.04 0.06 -7.19
CA ILE A 321 -3.90 0.38 -8.62
C ILE A 321 -4.24 1.86 -8.86
N LEU A 322 -5.38 2.34 -8.37
CA LEU A 322 -5.79 3.74 -8.55
C LEU A 322 -4.79 4.70 -7.89
N PHE A 323 -4.28 4.36 -6.70
CA PHE A 323 -3.17 5.08 -6.09
C PHE A 323 -1.92 5.11 -7.00
N THR A 324 -1.52 3.96 -7.55
CA THR A 324 -0.34 3.86 -8.42
C THR A 324 -0.50 4.68 -9.69
N LEU A 325 -1.65 4.56 -10.36
CA LEU A 325 -1.97 5.33 -11.56
C LEU A 325 -1.99 6.83 -11.27
N SER A 326 -2.51 7.24 -10.11
CA SER A 326 -2.57 8.65 -9.69
C SER A 326 -1.19 9.30 -9.47
N THR A 327 -0.09 8.54 -9.47
CA THR A 327 1.26 9.13 -9.41
C THR A 327 1.63 9.86 -10.70
N TYR A 328 0.95 9.55 -11.81
CA TYR A 328 1.15 10.18 -13.11
C TYR A 328 0.05 11.21 -13.39
N ASN A 329 0.42 12.43 -13.82
CA ASN A 329 -0.51 13.55 -13.92
C ASN A 329 -1.65 13.32 -14.92
N ASP A 330 -1.37 12.71 -16.07
CA ASP A 330 -2.39 12.49 -17.11
C ASP A 330 -3.48 11.53 -16.63
N ASN A 331 -3.10 10.51 -15.86
CA ASN A 331 -4.04 9.58 -15.23
C ASN A 331 -4.95 10.27 -14.21
N LYS A 332 -4.46 11.28 -13.47
CA LYS A 332 -5.25 11.94 -12.41
C LYS A 332 -6.54 12.56 -12.95
N LEU A 333 -6.47 13.17 -14.13
CA LEU A 333 -7.63 13.80 -14.77
C LEU A 333 -8.64 12.74 -15.22
N VAL A 334 -8.15 11.67 -15.87
CA VAL A 334 -8.99 10.58 -16.39
C VAL A 334 -9.68 9.83 -15.25
N ILE A 335 -8.96 9.48 -14.18
CA ILE A 335 -9.54 8.84 -12.98
C ILE A 335 -10.66 9.71 -12.39
N GLY A 336 -10.45 11.02 -12.31
CA GLY A 336 -11.47 11.96 -11.83
C GLY A 336 -12.67 12.11 -12.79
N ASP A 337 -12.50 11.91 -14.09
CA ASP A 337 -13.59 11.92 -15.09
C ASP A 337 -14.37 10.61 -15.11
N CYS A 338 -13.72 9.48 -14.84
CA CYS A 338 -14.36 8.17 -14.69
C CYS A 338 -15.11 7.98 -13.36
N GLY A 339 -15.20 9.01 -12.51
CA GLY A 339 -15.91 8.94 -11.22
C GLY A 339 -15.11 8.31 -10.08
N GLY A 340 -13.80 8.14 -10.24
CA GLY A 340 -12.96 7.45 -9.25
C GLY A 340 -12.94 8.11 -7.86
N LEU A 341 -13.14 9.42 -7.76
CA LEU A 341 -13.22 10.12 -6.47
C LEU A 341 -14.40 9.62 -5.62
N LYS A 342 -15.59 9.57 -6.20
CA LYS A 342 -16.79 9.02 -5.56
C LYS A 342 -16.59 7.58 -5.08
N SER A 343 -16.06 6.69 -5.92
CA SER A 343 -15.83 5.28 -5.53
C SER A 343 -14.78 5.16 -4.41
N LEU A 344 -13.69 5.95 -4.47
CA LEU A 344 -12.67 5.94 -3.42
C LEU A 344 -13.20 6.50 -2.09
N LEU A 345 -14.08 7.51 -2.13
CA LEU A 345 -14.74 8.04 -0.92
C LEU A 345 -15.68 7.02 -0.30
N HIS A 346 -16.42 6.26 -1.12
CA HIS A 346 -17.25 5.17 -0.64
C HIS A 346 -16.43 4.10 0.10
N ILE A 347 -15.24 3.76 -0.39
CA ILE A 347 -14.31 2.85 0.34
C ILE A 347 -13.90 3.41 1.69
N ILE A 348 -13.61 4.70 1.79
CA ILE A 348 -13.27 5.34 3.08
C ILE A 348 -14.47 5.30 4.03
N GLU A 349 -15.68 5.52 3.52
CA GLU A 349 -16.90 5.52 4.34
C GLU A 349 -17.21 4.11 4.87
N GLU A 350 -17.31 3.11 3.98
CA GLU A 350 -17.89 1.80 4.28
C GLU A 350 -16.88 0.74 4.71
N GLU A 351 -15.62 0.77 4.24
CA GLU A 351 -14.66 -0.30 4.55
C GLU A 351 -14.02 -0.11 5.94
N GLU A 352 -13.88 -1.22 6.66
CA GLU A 352 -13.14 -1.31 7.93
C GLU A 352 -11.67 -1.70 7.72
N ASP A 353 -11.33 -2.28 6.56
CA ASP A 353 -9.95 -2.66 6.26
C ASP A 353 -9.06 -1.41 6.13
N TYR A 354 -8.01 -1.37 6.97
CA TYR A 354 -7.07 -0.26 7.00
C TYR A 354 -6.32 -0.09 5.68
N SER A 355 -6.00 -1.17 4.98
CA SER A 355 -5.22 -1.10 3.73
C SER A 355 -6.03 -0.46 2.61
N SER A 356 -7.28 -0.90 2.42
CA SER A 356 -8.23 -0.30 1.47
C SER A 356 -8.40 1.20 1.74
N MET A 357 -8.66 1.57 3.00
CA MET A 357 -8.83 2.97 3.39
C MET A 357 -7.56 3.80 3.16
N MET A 358 -6.39 3.26 3.53
CA MET A 358 -5.10 3.93 3.34
C MET A 358 -4.82 4.18 1.85
N TYR A 359 -4.99 3.16 0.98
CA TYR A 359 -4.77 3.33 -0.45
C TYR A 359 -5.79 4.27 -1.08
N ALA A 360 -7.05 4.20 -0.66
CA ALA A 360 -8.08 5.11 -1.13
C ALA A 360 -7.76 6.57 -0.76
N ALA A 361 -7.37 6.84 0.49
CA ALA A 361 -6.97 8.17 0.92
C ALA A 361 -5.73 8.68 0.19
N LYS A 362 -4.71 7.83 -0.03
CA LYS A 362 -3.52 8.19 -0.82
C LYS A 362 -3.86 8.53 -2.27
N ALA A 363 -4.76 7.75 -2.89
CA ALA A 363 -5.21 8.01 -4.24
C ALA A 363 -5.95 9.36 -4.32
N ILE A 364 -6.92 9.61 -3.43
CA ILE A 364 -7.66 10.89 -3.41
C ILE A 364 -6.72 12.07 -3.20
N LEU A 365 -5.75 11.96 -2.28
CA LEU A 365 -4.77 13.02 -2.05
C LEU A 365 -3.98 13.37 -3.32
N ASN A 366 -3.51 12.36 -4.05
CA ASN A 366 -2.83 12.55 -5.33
C ASN A 366 -3.74 13.15 -6.41
N LEU A 367 -5.00 12.67 -6.51
CA LEU A 367 -5.98 13.17 -7.47
C LEU A 367 -6.31 14.64 -7.22
N CYS A 368 -6.43 15.05 -5.96
CA CYS A 368 -6.71 16.42 -5.54
C CYS A 368 -5.54 17.40 -5.77
N MET A 369 -4.34 16.92 -6.12
CA MET A 369 -3.27 17.81 -6.61
C MET A 369 -3.71 18.58 -7.86
N ILE A 370 -4.65 18.02 -8.64
CA ILE A 370 -5.33 18.70 -9.73
C ILE A 370 -6.50 19.53 -9.19
N LYS A 371 -6.50 20.84 -9.44
CA LYS A 371 -7.54 21.77 -8.95
C LYS A 371 -8.96 21.36 -9.36
N ARG A 372 -9.17 20.90 -10.61
CA ARG A 372 -10.48 20.43 -11.11
C ARG A 372 -11.03 19.28 -10.26
N ASN A 373 -10.17 18.36 -9.84
CA ASN A 373 -10.56 17.21 -9.02
C ASN A 373 -10.92 17.61 -7.57
N ARG A 374 -10.42 18.75 -7.07
CA ARG A 374 -10.80 19.25 -5.74
C ARG A 374 -12.28 19.59 -5.67
N LEU A 375 -12.79 20.30 -6.69
CA LEU A 375 -14.21 20.64 -6.80
C LEU A 375 -15.07 19.36 -6.88
N LYS A 376 -14.67 18.42 -7.74
CA LYS A 376 -15.34 17.10 -7.82
C LYS A 376 -15.36 16.36 -6.49
N ALA A 377 -14.24 16.34 -5.76
CA ALA A 377 -14.19 15.69 -4.45
C ALA A 377 -15.15 16.35 -3.43
N ILE A 378 -15.27 17.68 -3.47
CA ILE A 378 -16.23 18.42 -2.63
C ILE A 378 -17.67 18.04 -3.02
N ASP A 379 -17.98 18.03 -4.31
CA ASP A 379 -19.30 17.68 -4.84
C ASP A 379 -19.68 16.22 -4.54
N ASP A 380 -18.70 15.31 -4.58
CA ASP A 380 -18.83 13.89 -4.23
C ASP A 380 -18.92 13.66 -2.70
N GLY A 381 -18.88 14.72 -1.88
CA GLY A 381 -19.13 14.66 -0.44
C GLY A 381 -17.91 14.37 0.42
N ALA A 382 -16.69 14.61 -0.08
CA ALA A 382 -15.44 14.31 0.64
C ALA A 382 -15.42 14.90 2.06
N VAL A 383 -15.91 16.12 2.25
CA VAL A 383 -15.89 16.80 3.56
C VAL A 383 -16.66 16.02 4.61
N LYS A 384 -17.89 15.59 4.28
CA LYS A 384 -18.74 14.80 5.17
C LYS A 384 -18.09 13.47 5.52
N VAL A 385 -17.63 12.73 4.50
CA VAL A 385 -17.01 11.40 4.67
C VAL A 385 -15.78 11.49 5.55
N ILE A 386 -14.88 12.44 5.28
CA ILE A 386 -13.65 12.62 6.04
C ILE A 386 -13.96 12.98 7.49
N LEU A 387 -14.84 13.97 7.74
CA LEU A 387 -15.17 14.40 9.10
C LEU A 387 -15.79 13.27 9.93
N LYS A 388 -16.69 12.48 9.34
CA LYS A 388 -17.26 11.29 9.98
C LYS A 388 -16.14 10.30 10.34
N LYS A 389 -15.31 9.91 9.36
CA LYS A 389 -14.30 8.86 9.57
C LYS A 389 -13.22 9.26 10.59
N VAL A 390 -12.77 10.52 10.61
CA VAL A 390 -11.81 10.97 11.63
C VAL A 390 -12.45 11.08 13.01
N SER A 391 -13.75 11.35 13.10
CA SER A 391 -14.49 11.35 14.39
C SER A 391 -14.64 9.95 14.96
N ASP A 392 -14.79 8.95 14.09
CA ASP A 392 -14.84 7.53 14.46
C ASP A 392 -13.45 6.99 14.87
N GLY A 393 -12.41 7.84 14.89
CA GLY A 393 -11.08 7.49 15.36
C GLY A 393 -10.15 6.93 14.28
N ALA A 394 -10.47 7.09 12.99
CA ALA A 394 -9.54 6.73 11.92
C ALA A 394 -8.35 7.71 11.87
N TYR A 395 -7.15 7.21 12.19
CA TYR A 395 -5.91 7.99 12.16
C TYR A 395 -5.15 7.79 10.85
N VAL A 396 -5.75 8.20 9.73
CA VAL A 396 -5.09 8.24 8.43
C VAL A 396 -4.68 9.67 8.14
N TYR A 397 -3.36 9.94 8.13
CA TYR A 397 -2.80 11.28 7.89
C TYR A 397 -3.36 11.91 6.60
N GLU A 398 -3.53 11.09 5.56
CA GLU A 398 -4.02 11.53 4.25
C GLU A 398 -5.41 12.15 4.33
N LEU A 399 -6.29 11.72 5.25
CA LEU A 399 -7.63 12.32 5.40
C LEU A 399 -7.54 13.79 5.84
N TRP A 400 -6.65 14.09 6.78
CA TRP A 400 -6.38 15.46 7.23
C TRP A 400 -5.71 16.29 6.15
N ALA A 401 -4.78 15.70 5.39
CA ALA A 401 -4.14 16.37 4.27
C ALA A 401 -5.12 16.70 3.15
N ILE A 402 -6.06 15.79 2.84
CA ILE A 402 -7.14 16.04 1.86
C ILE A 402 -8.01 17.19 2.35
N LEU A 403 -8.49 17.14 3.61
CA LEU A 403 -9.34 18.20 4.16
C LEU A 403 -8.65 19.57 4.12
N GLY A 404 -7.37 19.63 4.50
CA GLY A 404 -6.55 20.85 4.40
C GLY A 404 -6.33 21.33 2.96
N MET A 405 -6.23 20.42 2.00
CA MET A 405 -6.11 20.79 0.58
C MET A 405 -7.43 21.37 0.03
N LEU A 406 -8.56 20.75 0.39
CA LEU A 406 -9.89 21.19 -0.05
C LEU A 406 -10.31 22.50 0.62
N SER A 407 -9.86 22.79 1.85
CA SER A 407 -10.22 23.99 2.60
C SER A 407 -9.73 25.30 1.97
N THR A 408 -8.85 25.21 0.97
CA THR A 408 -8.51 26.34 0.08
C THR A 408 -9.71 26.88 -0.70
N HIS A 409 -10.82 26.13 -0.76
CA HIS A 409 -12.08 26.54 -1.38
C HIS A 409 -13.11 26.87 -0.28
N GLY A 410 -13.75 28.04 -0.38
CA GLY A 410 -14.71 28.51 0.63
C GLY A 410 -15.89 27.56 0.87
N GLU A 411 -16.36 26.86 -0.17
CA GLU A 411 -17.43 25.85 -0.06
C GLU A 411 -17.07 24.74 0.93
N THR A 412 -15.81 24.30 0.95
CA THR A 412 -15.33 23.30 1.91
C THR A 412 -15.54 23.79 3.34
N ILE A 413 -15.26 25.06 3.62
CA ILE A 413 -15.42 25.59 4.96
C ILE A 413 -16.89 25.64 5.37
N LEU A 414 -17.78 26.03 4.46
CA LEU A 414 -19.22 26.01 4.70
C LEU A 414 -19.70 24.58 5.02
N GLN A 415 -19.18 23.58 4.31
CA GLN A 415 -19.48 22.18 4.60
C GLN A 415 -18.89 21.72 5.95
N ILE A 416 -17.68 22.14 6.31
CA ILE A 416 -17.11 21.86 7.64
C ILE A 416 -18.02 22.40 8.74
N ILE A 417 -18.52 23.63 8.61
CA ILE A 417 -19.45 24.22 9.56
C ILE A 417 -20.77 23.43 9.60
N LYS A 418 -21.31 23.09 8.44
CA LYS A 418 -22.57 22.33 8.28
C LYS A 418 -22.53 20.95 8.94
N PHE A 419 -21.38 20.28 8.92
CA PHE A 419 -21.21 18.94 9.47
C PHE A 419 -20.55 18.94 10.87
N ASP A 420 -20.73 20.02 11.64
CA ASP A 420 -20.20 20.18 13.01
C ASP A 420 -18.68 19.94 13.12
N GLY A 421 -17.95 20.20 12.04
CA GLY A 421 -16.53 19.94 11.90
C GLY A 421 -15.66 20.79 12.84
N VAL A 422 -16.13 21.95 13.29
CA VAL A 422 -15.36 22.84 14.18
C VAL A 422 -14.90 22.12 15.45
N ARG A 423 -15.76 21.31 16.07
CA ARG A 423 -15.41 20.52 17.27
C ARG A 423 -14.35 19.47 16.97
N ILE A 424 -14.46 18.81 15.81
CA ILE A 424 -13.52 17.79 15.34
C ILE A 424 -12.14 18.43 15.10
N LEU A 425 -12.11 19.61 14.47
CA LEU A 425 -10.88 20.38 14.26
C LEU A 425 -10.22 20.78 15.59
N LEU A 426 -10.99 21.32 16.54
CA LEU A 426 -10.47 21.71 17.85
C LEU A 426 -9.94 20.50 18.64
N HIS A 427 -10.67 19.39 18.63
CA HIS A 427 -10.23 18.13 19.23
C HIS A 427 -8.90 17.65 18.64
N ASN A 428 -8.73 17.75 17.31
CA ASN A 428 -7.48 17.40 16.64
C ASN A 428 -6.33 18.30 17.12
N VAL A 429 -6.49 19.63 17.09
CA VAL A 429 -5.45 20.57 17.55
C VAL A 429 -4.99 20.25 18.98
N ARG A 430 -5.92 19.84 19.85
CA ARG A 430 -5.64 19.51 21.25
C ARG A 430 -4.80 18.24 21.42
N ASN A 431 -5.03 17.24 20.56
CA ASN A 431 -4.60 15.85 20.78
C ASN A 431 -3.56 15.35 19.77
N SER A 432 -3.42 15.99 18.61
CA SER A 432 -2.44 15.60 17.60
C SER A 432 -1.02 16.03 17.97
N ASN A 433 -0.05 15.20 17.62
CA ASN A 433 1.38 15.53 17.68
C ASN A 433 1.95 15.90 16.30
N ASP A 434 1.14 15.78 15.24
CA ASP A 434 1.54 16.11 13.88
C ASP A 434 1.40 17.62 13.66
N LYS A 435 2.56 18.28 13.56
CA LYS A 435 2.66 19.72 13.41
C LYS A 435 2.05 20.23 12.10
N ALA A 436 2.13 19.46 11.00
CA ALA A 436 1.55 19.86 9.72
C ALA A 436 0.02 19.75 9.75
N VAL A 437 -0.50 18.70 10.40
CA VAL A 437 -1.95 18.55 10.62
C VAL A 437 -2.49 19.67 11.50
N ILE A 438 -1.80 20.01 12.60
CA ILE A 438 -2.19 21.12 13.47
C ILE A 438 -2.18 22.44 12.69
N GLU A 439 -1.15 22.68 11.87
CA GLU A 439 -1.05 23.89 11.04
C GLU A 439 -2.23 24.03 10.07
N ASN A 440 -2.52 22.98 9.30
CA ASN A 440 -3.65 22.97 8.37
C ASN A 440 -4.99 23.17 9.10
N THR A 441 -5.13 22.54 10.27
CA THR A 441 -6.34 22.64 11.10
C THR A 441 -6.52 24.04 11.67
N MET A 442 -5.43 24.67 12.11
CA MET A 442 -5.43 26.04 12.62
C MET A 442 -5.81 27.05 11.53
N ALA A 443 -5.30 26.86 10.31
CA ALA A 443 -5.67 27.72 9.17
C ALA A 443 -7.16 27.64 8.85
N MET A 444 -7.77 26.45 8.94
CA MET A 444 -9.21 26.28 8.76
C MET A 444 -10.01 26.98 9.87
N LEU A 445 -9.61 26.84 11.13
CA LEU A 445 -10.25 27.50 12.26
C LEU A 445 -10.16 29.02 12.18
N ASP A 446 -9.00 29.55 11.78
CA ASP A 446 -8.76 30.99 11.60
C ASP A 446 -9.66 31.58 10.52
N TRP A 447 -9.84 30.88 9.40
CA TRP A 447 -10.81 31.30 8.38
C TRP A 447 -12.24 31.26 8.92
N ILE A 448 -12.65 30.18 9.60
CA ILE A 448 -14.00 30.02 10.14
C ILE A 448 -14.35 31.15 11.08
N CYS A 449 -13.51 31.42 12.09
CA CYS A 449 -13.82 32.41 13.12
C CYS A 449 -13.73 33.85 12.61
N SER A 450 -12.95 34.10 11.54
CA SER A 450 -12.89 35.41 10.90
C SER A 450 -14.17 35.75 10.13
N ASN A 451 -14.98 34.75 9.77
CA ASN A 451 -16.17 34.92 8.93
C ASN A 451 -17.48 34.54 9.64
N ASP A 452 -17.44 33.84 10.78
CA ASP A 452 -18.61 33.38 11.53
C ASP A 452 -18.45 33.66 13.03
N SER A 453 -19.22 34.63 13.53
CA SER A 453 -19.19 35.05 14.94
C SER A 453 -19.78 34.01 15.90
N GLN A 454 -20.68 33.14 15.43
CA GLN A 454 -21.21 32.05 16.24
C GLN A 454 -20.15 30.97 16.45
N LYS A 455 -19.37 30.66 15.40
CA LYS A 455 -18.24 29.72 15.53
C LYS A 455 -17.07 30.29 16.32
N LEU A 456 -16.88 31.61 16.32
CA LEU A 456 -15.94 32.26 17.24
C LEU A 456 -16.31 32.03 18.70
N MET A 457 -17.60 32.08 19.07
CA MET A 457 -18.06 31.78 20.44
C MET A 457 -17.78 30.32 20.83
N GLU A 458 -17.99 29.38 19.92
CA GLU A 458 -17.68 27.96 20.15
C GLU A 458 -16.17 27.73 20.39
N ILE A 459 -15.30 28.40 19.61
CA ILE A 459 -13.84 28.33 19.79
C ILE A 459 -13.42 29.00 21.10
N GLN A 460 -14.09 30.07 21.51
CA GLN A 460 -13.84 30.74 22.79
C GLN A 460 -14.15 29.83 23.98
N GLU A 461 -15.25 29.06 23.93
CA GLU A 461 -15.58 28.10 24.98
C GLU A 461 -14.52 27.00 25.11
N GLU A 462 -14.06 26.44 23.98
CA GLU A 462 -12.96 25.47 23.94
C GLU A 462 -11.66 26.07 24.52
N GLU A 463 -11.32 27.30 24.15
CA GLU A 463 -10.12 27.97 24.64
C GLU A 463 -10.17 28.18 26.15
N LYS A 464 -11.31 28.60 26.69
CA LYS A 464 -11.50 28.77 28.14
C LYS A 464 -11.37 27.46 28.89
N GLN A 465 -11.78 26.35 28.29
CA GLN A 465 -11.79 25.04 28.95
C GLN A 465 -10.46 24.30 28.85
N TYR A 466 -9.76 24.41 27.71
CA TYR A 466 -8.63 23.54 27.38
C TYR A 466 -7.34 24.27 26.97
N GLU A 467 -7.36 25.60 26.84
CA GLU A 467 -6.24 26.40 26.30
C GLU A 467 -5.72 25.87 24.94
N THR A 468 -6.60 25.28 24.13
CA THR A 468 -6.24 24.59 22.88
C THR A 468 -5.50 25.52 21.91
N ILE A 469 -5.99 26.74 21.71
CA ILE A 469 -5.40 27.74 20.80
C ILE A 469 -4.14 28.35 21.43
N SER A 470 -4.15 28.65 22.73
CA SER A 470 -2.96 29.15 23.45
C SER A 470 -1.78 28.16 23.42
N ARG A 471 -2.06 26.85 23.54
CA ARG A 471 -1.04 25.80 23.38
C ARG A 471 -0.44 25.81 21.98
N ALA A 472 -1.28 25.91 20.94
CA ALA A 472 -0.81 26.00 19.56
C ALA A 472 0.04 27.26 19.32
N ALA A 473 -0.32 28.41 19.89
CA ALA A 473 0.45 29.65 19.79
C ALA A 473 1.85 29.55 20.46
N ARG A 474 1.98 28.78 21.54
CA ARG A 474 3.27 28.57 22.23
C ARG A 474 4.17 27.56 21.50
N GLY A 475 3.61 26.43 21.06
CA GLY A 475 4.37 25.26 20.60
C GLY A 475 4.28 24.88 19.12
N GLY A 476 3.43 25.55 18.34
CA GLY A 476 3.17 25.22 16.93
C GLY A 476 4.30 25.59 15.96
N THR A 477 4.10 25.26 14.68
CA THR A 477 4.90 25.78 13.56
C THR A 477 4.69 27.28 13.40
N PRO A 478 5.56 28.01 12.69
CA PRO A 478 5.38 29.45 12.47
C PRO A 478 3.97 29.82 11.96
N LEU A 479 3.44 29.08 10.99
CA LEU A 479 2.10 29.32 10.44
C LEU A 479 0.98 28.97 11.46
N ALA A 480 1.11 27.87 12.20
CA ALA A 480 0.16 27.53 13.27
C ALA A 480 0.15 28.61 14.36
N LYS A 481 1.32 29.16 14.72
CA LYS A 481 1.43 30.25 15.70
C LYS A 481 0.75 31.53 15.21
N GLU A 482 0.94 31.86 13.94
CA GLU A 482 0.36 33.03 13.32
C GLU A 482 -1.17 32.95 13.29
N GLY A 483 -1.72 31.82 12.84
CA GLY A 483 -3.16 31.56 12.88
C GLY A 483 -3.72 31.58 14.30
N ALA A 484 -3.09 30.88 15.24
CA ALA A 484 -3.53 30.86 16.64
C ALA A 484 -3.53 32.27 17.26
N SER A 485 -2.51 33.09 16.95
CA SER A 485 -2.42 34.46 17.46
C SER A 485 -3.54 35.35 16.91
N ARG A 486 -3.92 35.17 15.64
CA ARG A 486 -5.07 35.87 15.04
C ARG A 486 -6.37 35.49 15.72
N ILE A 487 -6.62 34.20 15.92
CA ILE A 487 -7.81 33.70 16.63
C ILE A 487 -7.88 34.29 18.04
N LEU A 488 -6.79 34.24 18.81
CA LEU A 488 -6.73 34.81 20.16
C LEU A 488 -7.00 36.33 20.16
N SER A 489 -6.50 37.04 19.16
CA SER A 489 -6.79 38.47 18.99
C SER A 489 -8.28 38.73 18.73
N LEU A 490 -8.93 37.89 17.91
CA LEU A 490 -10.37 37.97 17.66
C LEU A 490 -11.18 37.69 18.93
N ILE A 491 -10.81 36.66 19.70
CA ILE A 491 -11.44 36.35 20.99
C ILE A 491 -11.29 37.54 21.96
N PHE A 492 -10.11 38.16 22.03
CA PHE A 492 -9.88 39.33 22.88
C PHE A 492 -10.77 40.51 22.49
N LYS A 493 -10.86 40.82 21.19
CA LYS A 493 -11.73 41.90 20.67
C LYS A 493 -13.20 41.64 20.99
N ALA A 494 -13.68 40.42 20.73
CA ALA A 494 -15.04 40.01 21.04
C ALA A 494 -15.37 40.18 22.54
N ASN A 495 -14.46 39.79 23.43
CA ASN A 495 -14.61 39.97 24.88
C ASN A 495 -14.58 41.44 25.32
N ALA A 496 -13.85 42.30 24.61
CA ALA A 496 -13.81 43.72 24.86
C ALA A 496 -15.02 44.48 24.28
N GLY A 497 -15.87 43.82 23.48
CA GLY A 497 -16.98 44.46 22.76
C GLY A 497 -16.52 45.39 21.64
N ILE A 498 -15.35 45.12 21.05
CA ILE A 498 -14.66 45.95 20.04
C ILE A 498 -14.79 45.34 18.65
#